data_AF-A0A8V0ZHR6-F1
#
_entry.id   AF-A0A8V0ZHR6-F1
#
_cell.length_a   1.000
_cell.length_b   1.000
_cell.length_c   1.000
_cell.angle_alpha   90.00
_cell.angle_beta   90.00
_cell.angle_gamma   90.00
#
_symmetry.space_group_name_H-M   'P 1'
#
loop_
_entity.id
_entity.type
_entity.pdbx_description
1 polymer ?
#
loop_
_entity_poly.entity_id
_entity_poly.type
_entity_poly.pdbx_seq_one_letter_code
_entity_poly.pdbx_strand_id
1 'polypeptide(L)'
;MRVAFQYLKWGCEKEDAGLFSKERREREQKLSKEMAEKATRELEKMLLQEKAKVKYNEWLKKKRAEESEKKKKEKEKEKERQAELQEKKERAEKIFNEWLRNARNKPRPALNGYGFPHGKSTGHPDGNSYPAPAYCNPIPWKPVHVPPPKEENALTMKNSKRSVSCLSHKSSPTVIYKPKNNLCVRSSCRK
;
A
#
# COMPACT_ATOMS: atom_id res chain seq x y z
N MET A 1 82.46 -71.38 2.90
CA MET A 1 81.63 -70.45 2.09
C MET A 1 80.21 -70.22 2.61
N ARG A 2 79.53 -71.17 3.28
CA ARG A 2 78.13 -70.98 3.75
C ARG A 2 77.92 -69.82 4.72
N VAL A 3 78.87 -69.57 5.62
CA VAL A 3 78.74 -68.53 6.67
C VAL A 3 78.72 -67.12 6.08
N ALA A 4 79.55 -66.83 5.07
CA ALA A 4 79.58 -65.53 4.40
C ALA A 4 78.26 -65.23 3.68
N PHE A 5 77.65 -66.25 3.06
CA PHE A 5 76.34 -66.13 2.40
C PHE A 5 75.22 -65.83 3.40
N GLN A 6 75.29 -66.40 4.61
CA GLN A 6 74.34 -66.15 5.68
C GLN A 6 74.40 -64.71 6.21
N TYR A 7 75.61 -64.16 6.36
CA TYR A 7 75.78 -62.76 6.75
C TYR A 7 75.29 -61.78 5.69
N LEU A 8 75.55 -62.05 4.41
CA LEU A 8 75.02 -61.26 3.29
C LEU A 8 73.48 -61.25 3.28
N LYS A 9 72.86 -62.42 3.50
CA LYS A 9 71.41 -62.54 3.59
C LYS A 9 70.83 -61.77 4.79
N TRP A 10 71.46 -61.88 5.96
CA TRP A 10 71.02 -61.18 7.17
C TRP A 10 71.21 -59.66 7.07
N GLY A 11 72.27 -59.18 6.41
CA GLY A 11 72.47 -57.77 6.11
C GLY A 11 71.37 -57.19 5.23
N CYS A 12 71.02 -57.89 4.15
CA CYS A 12 69.95 -57.50 3.22
C CYS A 12 68.59 -57.42 3.95
N GLU A 13 68.22 -58.44 4.74
CA GLU A 13 66.96 -58.45 5.49
C GLU A 13 66.87 -57.33 6.53
N LYS A 14 68.00 -56.94 7.14
CA LYS A 14 68.06 -55.86 8.13
C LYS A 14 67.99 -54.47 7.49
N GLU A 15 68.55 -54.31 6.29
CA GLU A 15 68.41 -53.10 5.47
C GLU A 15 66.96 -52.93 4.99
N ASP A 16 66.32 -54.02 4.52
CA ASP A 16 64.93 -54.04 4.09
C ASP A 16 63.96 -53.70 5.24
N ALA A 17 64.18 -54.29 6.43
CA ALA A 17 63.40 -53.97 7.64
C ALA A 17 63.57 -52.51 8.09
N GLY A 18 64.76 -51.95 7.92
CA GLY A 18 65.06 -50.53 8.18
C GLY A 18 64.35 -49.59 7.20
N LEU A 19 64.28 -49.96 5.93
CA LEU A 19 63.58 -49.20 4.89
C LEU A 19 62.06 -49.21 5.13
N PHE A 20 61.48 -50.37 5.41
CA PHE A 20 60.06 -50.52 5.70
C PHE A 20 59.63 -49.71 6.94
N SER A 21 60.48 -49.70 7.98
CA SER A 21 60.23 -48.90 9.20
C SER A 21 60.26 -47.39 8.93
N LYS A 22 61.16 -46.92 8.06
CA LYS A 22 61.22 -45.51 7.62
C LYS A 22 60.00 -45.14 6.78
N GLU A 23 59.60 -46.00 5.85
CA GLU A 23 58.43 -45.81 5.00
C GLU A 23 57.13 -45.72 5.82
N ARG A 24 56.98 -46.58 6.84
CA ARG A 24 55.83 -46.53 7.77
C ARG A 24 55.76 -45.19 8.52
N ARG A 25 56.90 -44.69 8.99
CA ARG A 25 57.02 -43.40 9.68
C ARG A 25 56.70 -42.21 8.75
N GLU A 26 57.14 -42.26 7.50
CA GLU A 26 56.78 -41.23 6.51
C GLU A 26 55.28 -41.22 6.22
N ARG A 27 54.64 -42.38 6.09
CA ARG A 27 53.19 -42.48 5.89
C ARG A 27 52.43 -41.90 7.08
N GLU A 28 52.84 -42.21 8.31
CA GLU A 28 52.26 -41.65 9.53
C GLU A 28 52.45 -40.12 9.60
N GLN A 29 53.62 -39.59 9.22
CA GLN A 29 53.85 -38.14 9.16
C GLN A 29 53.02 -37.45 8.07
N LYS A 30 52.86 -38.07 6.90
CA LYS A 30 52.02 -37.54 5.81
C LYS A 30 50.56 -37.44 6.25
N LEU A 31 50.03 -38.48 6.89
CA LEU A 31 48.68 -38.48 7.46
C LEU A 31 48.52 -37.42 8.56
N SER A 32 49.49 -37.30 9.47
CA SER A 32 49.45 -36.29 10.54
C SER A 32 49.46 -34.86 9.98
N LYS A 33 50.28 -34.59 8.96
CA LYS A 33 50.32 -33.29 8.26
C LYS A 33 49.01 -32.98 7.53
N GLU A 34 48.44 -33.97 6.84
CA GLU A 34 47.16 -33.82 6.14
C GLU A 34 46.02 -33.52 7.13
N MET A 35 45.98 -34.19 8.28
CA MET A 35 44.98 -33.95 9.31
C MET A 35 45.14 -32.57 9.95
N ALA A 36 46.38 -32.12 10.20
CA ALA A 36 46.66 -30.79 10.70
C ALA A 36 46.21 -29.70 9.71
N GLU A 37 46.48 -29.89 8.41
CA GLU A 37 46.04 -28.95 7.37
C GLU A 37 44.52 -28.95 7.18
N LYS A 38 43.85 -30.11 7.26
CA LYS A 38 42.39 -30.16 7.25
C LYS A 38 41.79 -29.43 8.45
N ALA A 39 42.35 -29.61 9.64
CA ALA A 39 41.90 -28.94 10.85
C ALA A 39 42.04 -27.41 10.75
N THR A 40 43.16 -26.89 10.23
CA THR A 40 43.32 -25.44 10.04
C THR A 40 42.35 -24.89 9.00
N ARG A 41 42.16 -25.58 7.87
CA ARG A 41 41.19 -25.20 6.83
C ARG A 41 39.75 -25.20 7.36
N GLU A 42 39.38 -26.14 8.23
CA GLU A 42 38.05 -26.16 8.86
C GLU A 42 37.85 -25.01 9.84
N LEU A 43 38.86 -24.72 10.68
CA LEU A 43 38.81 -23.56 11.58
C LEU A 43 38.67 -22.24 10.82
N GLU A 44 39.41 -22.05 9.73
CA GLU A 44 39.29 -20.85 8.89
C GLU A 44 37.89 -20.68 8.30
N LYS A 45 37.30 -21.78 7.79
CA LYS A 45 35.92 -21.77 7.28
C LYS A 45 34.91 -21.40 8.37
N MET A 46 35.05 -21.95 9.56
CA MET A 46 34.19 -21.63 10.70
C MET A 46 34.30 -20.14 11.07
N LEU A 47 35.52 -19.59 11.13
CA LEU A 47 35.74 -18.17 11.41
C LEU A 47 35.12 -17.26 10.34
N LEU A 48 35.23 -17.60 9.07
CA LEU A 48 34.58 -16.88 7.97
C LEU A 48 33.06 -16.92 8.11
N GLN A 49 32.50 -18.08 8.44
CA GLN A 49 31.07 -18.24 8.63
C GLN A 49 30.56 -17.46 9.85
N GLU A 50 31.31 -17.45 10.95
CA GLU A 50 30.99 -16.65 12.13
C GLU A 50 31.03 -15.16 11.82
N LYS A 51 32.07 -14.68 11.15
CA LYS A 51 32.16 -13.27 10.70
C LYS A 51 30.96 -12.88 9.83
N ALA A 52 30.54 -13.75 8.91
CA ALA A 52 29.37 -13.53 8.08
C ALA A 52 28.07 -13.48 8.92
N LYS A 53 27.89 -14.41 9.85
CA LYS A 53 26.73 -14.44 10.76
C LYS A 53 26.67 -13.18 11.64
N VAL A 54 27.80 -12.73 12.17
CA VAL A 54 27.88 -11.50 12.97
C VAL A 54 27.45 -10.30 12.14
N LYS A 55 28.01 -10.12 10.93
CA LYS A 55 27.63 -9.02 10.04
C LYS A 55 26.15 -9.06 9.65
N TYR A 56 25.62 -10.24 9.36
CA TYR A 56 24.20 -10.41 9.06
C TYR A 56 23.31 -10.03 10.25
N ASN A 57 23.67 -10.45 11.46
CA ASN A 57 22.93 -10.12 12.68
C ASN A 57 22.99 -8.62 13.01
N GLU A 58 24.15 -7.97 12.83
CA GLU A 58 24.28 -6.51 12.96
C GLU A 58 23.36 -5.78 11.97
N TRP A 59 23.34 -6.23 10.71
CA TRP A 59 22.47 -5.68 9.68
C TRP A 59 20.98 -5.88 10.01
N LEU A 60 20.59 -7.06 10.50
CA LEU A 60 19.22 -7.32 10.96
C LEU A 60 18.80 -6.40 12.11
N LYS A 61 19.68 -6.17 13.10
CA LYS A 61 19.42 -5.24 14.20
C LYS A 61 19.21 -3.82 13.66
N LYS A 62 20.04 -3.38 12.72
CA LYS A 62 19.92 -2.06 12.06
C LYS A 62 18.60 -1.95 11.28
N LYS A 63 18.21 -3.00 10.54
CA LYS A 63 16.94 -3.02 9.79
C LYS A 63 15.72 -3.00 10.70
N ARG A 64 15.74 -3.78 11.78
CA ARG A 64 14.67 -3.79 12.78
C ARG A 64 14.53 -2.44 13.48
N ALA A 65 15.64 -1.77 13.80
CA ALA A 65 15.62 -0.44 14.40
C ALA A 65 14.96 0.58 13.45
N GLU A 66 15.38 0.62 12.17
CA GLU A 66 14.82 1.50 11.14
C GLU A 66 13.32 1.29 10.94
N GLU A 67 12.87 0.03 10.86
CA GLU A 67 11.46 -0.32 10.71
C GLU A 67 10.65 0.05 11.96
N SER A 68 11.21 -0.17 13.15
CA SER A 68 10.55 0.18 14.41
C SER A 68 10.38 1.70 14.57
N GLU A 69 11.33 2.50 14.10
CA GLU A 69 11.25 3.96 14.11
C GLU A 69 10.16 4.45 13.14
N LYS A 70 10.12 3.89 11.92
CA LYS A 70 9.07 4.17 10.94
C LYS A 70 7.68 3.83 11.50
N LYS A 71 7.54 2.66 12.12
CA LYS A 71 6.28 2.21 12.73
C LYS A 71 5.86 3.06 13.93
N LYS A 72 6.81 3.55 14.74
CA LYS A 72 6.51 4.47 15.84
C LYS A 72 6.01 5.81 15.32
N LYS A 73 6.68 6.38 14.31
CA LYS A 73 6.28 7.64 13.66
C LYS A 73 4.89 7.55 13.03
N GLU A 74 4.56 6.43 12.40
CA GLU A 74 3.22 6.22 11.84
C GLU A 74 2.14 6.09 12.93
N LYS A 75 2.43 5.33 13.99
CA LYS A 75 1.51 5.19 15.14
C LYS A 75 1.27 6.50 15.88
N GLU A 76 2.29 7.36 16.00
CA GLU A 76 2.16 8.67 16.62
C GLU A 76 1.26 9.59 15.80
N LYS A 77 1.48 9.66 14.48
CA LYS A 77 0.62 10.40 13.55
C LYS A 77 -0.82 9.90 13.57
N GLU A 78 -1.02 8.59 13.69
CA GLU A 78 -2.38 8.04 13.78
C GLU A 78 -3.07 8.44 15.09
N LYS A 79 -2.34 8.45 16.21
CA LYS A 79 -2.87 8.92 17.50
C LYS A 79 -3.16 10.42 17.48
N GLU A 80 -2.31 11.22 16.85
CA GLU A 80 -2.53 12.66 16.65
C GLU A 80 -3.81 12.92 15.85
N ARG A 81 -4.01 12.20 14.74
CA ARG A 81 -5.26 12.29 13.94
C ARG A 81 -6.49 11.88 14.73
N GLN A 82 -6.40 10.83 15.54
CA GLN A 82 -7.50 10.41 16.41
C GLN A 82 -7.83 11.46 17.48
N ALA A 83 -6.81 12.07 18.11
CA ALA A 83 -6.99 13.14 19.08
C ALA A 83 -7.60 14.40 18.43
N GLU A 84 -7.15 14.79 17.24
CA GLU A 84 -7.73 15.92 16.50
C GLU A 84 -9.21 15.67 16.16
N LEU A 85 -9.57 14.45 15.76
CA LEU A 85 -10.96 14.07 15.52
C LEU A 85 -11.79 14.10 16.79
N GLN A 86 -11.22 13.66 17.93
CA GLN A 86 -11.89 13.77 19.23
C GLN A 86 -12.09 15.22 19.65
N GLU A 87 -11.08 16.10 19.53
CA GLU A 87 -11.25 17.52 19.82
C GLU A 87 -12.32 18.17 18.94
N LYS A 88 -12.38 17.84 17.65
CA LYS A 88 -13.43 18.35 16.75
C LYS A 88 -14.82 17.91 17.22
N LYS A 89 -14.97 16.67 17.66
CA LYS A 89 -16.23 16.15 18.23
C LYS A 89 -16.59 16.89 19.52
N GLU A 90 -15.67 16.98 20.47
CA GLU A 90 -15.91 17.66 21.74
C GLU A 90 -16.22 19.15 21.56
N ARG A 91 -15.55 19.85 20.63
CA ARG A 91 -15.85 21.25 20.30
C ARG A 91 -17.26 21.38 19.73
N ALA A 92 -17.65 20.50 18.80
CA ALA A 92 -19.00 20.51 18.25
C ALA A 92 -20.06 20.22 19.32
N GLU A 93 -19.81 19.25 20.21
CA GLU A 93 -20.70 18.91 21.32
C GLU A 93 -20.82 20.07 22.32
N LYS A 94 -19.73 20.76 22.65
CA LYS A 94 -19.76 21.96 23.52
C LYS A 94 -20.63 23.07 22.90
N ILE A 95 -20.41 23.37 21.62
CA ILE A 95 -21.19 24.38 20.89
C ILE A 95 -22.66 23.97 20.82
N PHE A 96 -22.95 22.70 20.56
CA PHE A 96 -24.32 22.18 20.51
C PHE A 96 -25.03 22.31 21.86
N ASN A 97 -24.36 21.94 22.95
CA ASN A 97 -24.93 22.05 24.29
C ASN A 97 -25.15 23.51 24.72
N GLU A 98 -24.21 24.40 24.38
CA GLU A 98 -24.39 25.83 24.58
C GLU A 98 -25.58 26.36 23.79
N TRP A 99 -25.71 25.95 22.52
CA TRP A 99 -26.86 26.31 21.70
C TRP A 99 -28.18 25.79 22.30
N LEU A 100 -28.23 24.55 22.82
CA LEU A 100 -29.41 24.02 23.49
C LEU A 100 -29.81 24.84 24.72
N ARG A 101 -28.82 25.25 25.53
CA ARG A 101 -29.06 26.13 26.69
C ARG A 101 -29.60 27.47 26.24
N ASN A 102 -28.96 28.09 25.25
CA ASN A 102 -29.38 29.39 24.72
C ASN A 102 -30.76 29.32 24.07
N ALA A 103 -31.08 28.24 23.34
CA ALA A 103 -32.37 28.03 22.69
C ALA A 103 -33.51 27.86 23.70
N ARG A 104 -33.27 27.14 24.81
CA ARG A 104 -34.24 27.00 25.91
C ARG A 104 -34.49 28.30 26.66
N ASN A 105 -33.47 29.16 26.74
CA ASN A 105 -33.53 30.42 27.49
C ASN A 105 -34.02 31.61 26.65
N LYS A 106 -34.30 31.45 25.35
CA LYS A 106 -34.86 32.55 24.55
C LYS A 106 -36.28 32.85 25.06
N PRO A 107 -36.59 34.10 25.43
CA PRO A 107 -37.97 34.47 25.70
C PRO A 107 -38.77 34.14 24.44
N ARG A 108 -39.86 33.38 24.60
CA ARG A 108 -40.77 33.05 23.51
C ARG A 108 -41.12 34.38 22.84
N PRO A 109 -40.77 34.60 21.56
CA PRO A 109 -41.15 35.83 20.89
C PRO A 109 -42.65 35.95 21.06
N ALA A 110 -43.12 37.09 21.58
CA ALA A 110 -44.53 37.40 21.54
C ALA A 110 -44.98 37.18 20.09
N LEU A 111 -46.18 36.62 19.92
CA LEU A 111 -46.81 36.42 18.61
C LEU A 111 -47.15 37.79 18.01
N ASN A 112 -46.15 38.63 17.79
CA ASN A 112 -46.22 39.78 16.91
C ASN A 112 -45.93 39.22 15.52
N GLY A 113 -46.80 38.31 15.09
CA GLY A 113 -46.91 38.02 13.68
C GLY A 113 -47.20 39.34 13.00
N TYR A 114 -46.38 39.71 12.03
CA TYR A 114 -46.78 40.50 10.88
C TYR A 114 -47.85 39.72 10.08
N GLY A 115 -48.91 39.30 10.78
CA GLY A 115 -50.01 38.52 10.30
C GLY A 115 -51.23 39.36 10.54
N PHE A 116 -51.61 40.10 9.50
CA PHE A 116 -52.96 40.49 9.16
C PHE A 116 -53.84 40.93 10.35
N PRO A 117 -54.09 42.25 10.54
CA PRO A 117 -55.01 42.69 11.59
C PRO A 117 -56.36 42.03 11.35
N HIS A 118 -56.90 41.37 12.38
CA HIS A 118 -58.22 40.78 12.41
C HIS A 118 -59.27 41.85 12.03
N GLY A 119 -59.57 41.94 10.74
CA GLY A 119 -60.37 43.01 10.16
C GLY A 119 -60.92 42.55 8.82
N LYS A 120 -61.87 41.61 8.87
CA LYS A 120 -62.84 41.31 7.81
C LYS A 120 -62.36 41.52 6.37
N SER A 121 -61.59 40.57 5.83
CA SER A 121 -61.46 40.43 4.38
C SER A 121 -62.24 39.19 3.93
N THR A 122 -63.53 39.39 3.65
CA THR A 122 -64.25 38.54 2.69
C THR A 122 -63.64 38.84 1.33
N GLY A 123 -62.53 38.20 1.04
CA GLY A 123 -61.70 38.46 -0.11
C GLY A 123 -60.51 37.56 0.02
N HIS A 124 -60.59 36.42 -0.66
CA HIS A 124 -59.45 35.58 -0.96
C HIS A 124 -58.28 36.52 -1.30
N PRO A 125 -57.12 36.46 -0.62
CA PRO A 125 -55.96 37.16 -1.14
C PRO A 125 -55.66 36.44 -2.45
N ASP A 126 -56.10 37.02 -3.57
CA ASP A 126 -55.56 36.66 -4.87
C ASP A 126 -54.04 36.67 -4.68
N GLY A 127 -53.38 35.59 -5.11
CA GLY A 127 -51.96 35.32 -4.87
C GLY A 127 -50.98 36.31 -5.52
N ASN A 128 -51.41 37.56 -5.69
CA ASN A 128 -50.77 38.66 -6.40
C ASN A 128 -50.47 39.87 -5.48
N SER A 129 -50.47 39.68 -4.16
CA SER A 129 -50.04 40.72 -3.21
C SER A 129 -48.51 40.95 -3.20
N TYR A 130 -47.77 40.12 -3.92
CA TYR A 130 -46.35 40.32 -4.17
C TYR A 130 -46.16 41.02 -5.52
N PRO A 131 -45.42 42.15 -5.59
CA PRO A 131 -45.06 42.73 -6.86
C PRO A 131 -44.31 41.67 -7.69
N ALA A 132 -44.60 41.58 -8.98
CA ALA A 132 -43.93 40.65 -9.87
C ALA A 132 -42.41 40.83 -9.73
N PRO A 133 -41.65 39.76 -9.47
CA PRO A 133 -40.21 39.87 -9.27
C PRO A 133 -39.58 40.52 -10.51
N ALA A 134 -38.85 41.61 -10.31
CA ALA A 134 -38.22 42.38 -11.39
C ALA A 134 -37.10 41.60 -12.11
N TYR A 135 -36.66 40.47 -11.55
CA TYR A 135 -35.61 39.61 -12.09
C TYR A 135 -35.95 38.14 -11.83
N CYS A 136 -36.21 37.40 -12.91
CA CYS A 136 -36.26 35.95 -12.89
C CYS A 136 -34.89 35.44 -13.35
N ASN A 137 -34.17 34.70 -12.50
CA ASN A 137 -32.89 34.09 -12.89
C ASN A 137 -33.14 33.16 -14.09
N PRO A 138 -32.64 33.49 -15.29
CA PRO A 138 -33.01 32.79 -16.53
C PRO A 138 -32.38 31.39 -16.61
N ILE A 139 -31.48 31.06 -15.69
CA ILE A 139 -30.91 29.72 -15.56
C ILE A 139 -31.75 28.99 -14.52
N PRO A 140 -32.74 28.15 -14.92
CA PRO A 140 -33.37 27.23 -13.98
C PRO A 140 -32.25 26.43 -13.35
N TRP A 141 -32.26 26.29 -12.02
CA TRP A 141 -31.28 25.51 -11.27
C TRP A 141 -31.17 24.13 -11.91
N LYS A 142 -30.20 23.97 -12.83
CA LYS A 142 -30.01 22.68 -13.49
C LYS A 142 -29.58 21.72 -12.38
N PRO A 143 -30.21 20.55 -12.26
CA PRO A 143 -29.71 19.53 -11.36
C PRO A 143 -28.21 19.36 -11.60
N VAL A 144 -27.41 19.48 -10.54
CA VAL A 144 -25.97 19.30 -10.65
C VAL A 144 -25.75 17.91 -11.26
N HIS A 145 -25.07 17.85 -12.40
CA HIS A 145 -24.75 16.57 -13.02
C HIS A 145 -23.80 15.82 -12.08
N VAL A 146 -24.34 14.86 -11.36
CA VAL A 146 -23.55 13.93 -10.55
C VAL A 146 -22.92 12.94 -11.54
N PRO A 147 -21.59 12.96 -11.74
CA PRO A 147 -20.98 11.94 -12.58
C PRO A 147 -21.26 10.57 -11.95
N PRO A 148 -21.57 9.53 -12.76
CA PRO A 148 -21.80 8.20 -12.23
C PRO A 148 -20.59 7.74 -11.42
N PRO A 149 -20.80 7.07 -10.26
CA PRO A 149 -19.71 6.56 -9.45
C PRO A 149 -18.86 5.63 -10.33
N LYS A 150 -17.55 5.89 -10.40
CA LYS A 150 -16.63 5.05 -11.15
C LYS A 150 -16.61 3.69 -10.46
N GLU A 151 -17.10 2.67 -11.15
CA GLU A 151 -16.89 1.29 -10.74
C GLU A 151 -15.39 1.03 -10.67
N GLU A 152 -14.91 0.75 -9.45
CA GLU A 152 -13.53 0.43 -9.13
C GLU A 152 -13.22 -1.00 -9.58
N ASN A 153 -13.19 -1.23 -10.88
CA ASN A 153 -12.77 -2.51 -11.43
C ASN A 153 -11.24 -2.57 -11.51
N ALA A 154 -10.68 -3.31 -10.53
CA ALA A 154 -9.51 -4.17 -10.61
C ALA A 154 -8.33 -3.77 -11.52
N LEU A 155 -7.18 -3.56 -10.87
CA LEU A 155 -5.85 -4.03 -11.27
C LEU A 155 -5.52 -3.98 -12.78
N THR A 156 -4.74 -2.99 -13.22
CA THR A 156 -3.58 -3.27 -14.08
C THR A 156 -2.56 -2.12 -14.00
N MET A 157 -1.34 -2.47 -13.62
CA MET A 157 -0.11 -1.78 -14.01
C MET A 157 -0.15 -1.46 -15.50
N LYS A 158 0.26 -0.24 -15.92
CA LYS A 158 1.16 0.01 -17.07
C LYS A 158 1.31 1.51 -17.41
N ASN A 159 2.47 2.03 -17.02
CA ASN A 159 3.37 2.93 -17.76
C ASN A 159 2.93 4.35 -18.18
N SER A 160 3.66 5.29 -17.57
CA SER A 160 4.09 6.59 -18.12
C SER A 160 4.29 6.60 -19.64
N LYS A 161 3.58 7.51 -20.32
CA LYS A 161 4.16 8.31 -21.41
C LYS A 161 3.40 9.63 -21.57
N ARG A 162 4.15 10.71 -21.47
CA ARG A 162 3.77 12.09 -21.80
C ARG A 162 3.30 12.18 -23.26
N SER A 163 2.22 12.90 -23.53
CA SER A 163 2.03 13.59 -24.81
C SER A 163 1.51 15.00 -24.59
N VAL A 164 2.31 15.94 -25.08
CA VAL A 164 2.02 17.36 -25.27
C VAL A 164 1.39 17.48 -26.66
N SER A 165 0.30 18.23 -26.81
CA SER A 165 0.17 19.29 -27.83
C SER A 165 -1.29 19.71 -27.99
N CYS A 166 -1.53 20.99 -27.74
CA CYS A 166 -2.55 21.81 -28.39
C CYS A 166 -2.66 21.53 -29.90
N LEU A 167 -3.88 21.55 -30.46
CA LEU A 167 -4.36 22.58 -31.41
C LEU A 167 -5.65 22.09 -32.13
N SER A 168 -6.67 22.95 -32.09
CA SER A 168 -7.68 23.32 -33.10
C SER A 168 -8.21 22.27 -34.10
N HIS A 169 -9.52 22.26 -34.34
CA HIS A 169 -10.14 22.76 -35.59
C HIS A 169 -11.61 22.32 -35.68
N LYS A 170 -12.46 23.31 -35.94
CA LYS A 170 -13.89 23.19 -36.23
C LYS A 170 -14.12 22.28 -37.44
N SER A 171 -15.15 21.44 -37.37
CA SER A 171 -15.99 21.17 -38.54
C SER A 171 -17.42 20.84 -38.08
N SER A 172 -18.39 21.39 -38.79
CA SER A 172 -19.83 21.10 -38.67
C SER A 172 -20.31 20.56 -40.03
N PRO A 173 -21.58 20.13 -40.16
CA PRO A 173 -21.98 18.74 -40.26
C PRO A 173 -22.30 18.32 -41.70
N THR A 174 -22.01 17.06 -42.07
CA THR A 174 -22.50 16.49 -43.32
C THR A 174 -23.71 15.62 -43.06
N VAL A 175 -24.85 16.09 -43.55
CA VAL A 175 -26.14 15.40 -43.67
C VAL A 175 -25.96 14.12 -44.49
N ILE A 176 -26.40 12.97 -43.95
CA ILE A 176 -26.74 11.79 -44.76
C ILE A 176 -28.17 11.38 -44.42
N TYR A 177 -29.04 11.69 -45.39
CA TYR A 177 -30.42 11.27 -45.51
C TYR A 177 -30.49 9.79 -45.91
N LYS A 178 -31.28 8.96 -45.22
CA LYS A 178 -31.94 7.78 -45.82
C LYS A 178 -33.25 7.40 -45.10
N PRO A 179 -34.21 6.79 -45.84
CA PRO A 179 -35.64 6.93 -45.61
C PRO A 179 -36.30 5.72 -44.97
N LYS A 180 -37.49 6.01 -44.46
CA LYS A 180 -38.53 5.17 -43.86
C LYS A 180 -38.96 4.03 -44.80
N ASN A 181 -39.07 2.81 -44.28
CA ASN A 181 -40.08 1.82 -44.71
C ASN A 181 -40.35 0.84 -43.57
N ASN A 182 -41.58 0.89 -43.07
CA ASN A 182 -42.19 -0.12 -42.20
C ASN A 182 -42.80 -1.22 -43.07
N LEU A 183 -42.87 -2.43 -42.51
CA LEU A 183 -43.82 -3.54 -42.75
C LEU A 183 -43.09 -4.87 -42.87
N CYS A 184 -43.04 -5.61 -41.76
CA CYS A 184 -43.19 -7.07 -41.83
C CYS A 184 -43.79 -7.56 -40.52
N VAL A 185 -45.09 -7.84 -40.59
CA VAL A 185 -45.83 -8.66 -39.62
C VAL A 185 -45.20 -10.06 -39.65
N ARG A 186 -44.75 -10.56 -38.51
CA ARG A 186 -44.69 -12.00 -38.30
C ARG A 186 -44.88 -12.36 -36.83
N SER A 187 -46.10 -12.81 -36.56
CA SER A 187 -46.49 -13.62 -35.41
C SER A 187 -45.63 -14.88 -35.28
N SER A 188 -45.18 -15.19 -34.07
CA SER A 188 -45.32 -16.54 -33.48
C SER A 188 -44.81 -16.58 -32.03
N CYS A 189 -45.77 -16.86 -31.13
CA CYS A 189 -45.73 -17.67 -29.91
C CYS A 189 -44.41 -17.94 -29.17
N ARG A 190 -44.42 -17.69 -27.84
CA ARG A 190 -44.29 -18.70 -26.76
C ARG A 190 -44.29 -18.02 -25.38
N LYS A 191 -45.39 -18.12 -24.64
CA LYS A 191 -45.47 -18.79 -23.32
C LYS A 191 -46.92 -18.80 -22.84
#